data_AF-A0A9E2QWJ4-F1
#
_entry.id   AF-A0A9E2QWJ4-F1
#
_cell.length_a   1.000
_cell.length_b   1.000
_cell.length_c   1.000
_cell.angle_alpha   90.00
_cell.angle_beta   90.00
_cell.angle_gamma   90.00
#
_symmetry.space_group_name_H-M   'P 1'
#
loop_
_entity.id
_entity.type
_entity.pdbx_description
1 polymer ?
#
loop_
_entity_poly.entity_id
_entity_poly.type
_entity_poly.pdbx_seq_one_letter_code
_entity_poly.pdbx_strand_id
1 'polypeptide(L)'
;MRSIRGAAVAILVLALSAALVLAAGPRPAQAAGLASFSPSGEVGLVREVRAVFSEPMIRLGDSGAPDPFLIDCPVKGDSRWVDNRTWVHVFRTPPRAGTRCGFSLRPELRTLGGEALAGRARQEFSTGGPVVARSMPWEGSRIDEDQSFLLVLTGPVDPDSVTRKAWCRAAGVGERVPVRLLPPAERDLLARRFAPDEPDVLALACARPLPPQARVDLVWDAGIATPSGLATRRPQSLGYEVRSAFSARLSCPRENANAPCLPLGDIRIEFSAPVPRAQAAAVRLMLGQTERKPRLEGGADAPTVEAVVFPGPWPESASVNISLPPGLRDADQRPLTNAAAFPMSSRIGTYPPLAKFAAAPFGIIELDAAPAMPLALRKVERSLTLREAQPGRGLVRDLRLQDDASIIAWYSKVLRLHESVVEPALARELT
;
A
#
# COMPACT_ATOMS: atom_id res chain seq x y z
N MET A 1 8.90 21.06 93.60
CA MET A 1 8.40 20.44 94.85
C MET A 1 7.05 19.80 94.57
N ARG A 2 6.84 18.56 95.08
CA ARG A 2 5.63 17.71 95.06
C ARG A 2 5.28 17.09 93.68
N SER A 3 5.56 15.81 93.38
CA SER A 3 5.24 14.50 94.01
C SER A 3 3.97 13.85 93.43
N ILE A 4 4.20 12.90 92.51
CA ILE A 4 3.69 11.53 92.32
C ILE A 4 2.32 11.13 92.92
N ARG A 5 1.61 10.29 92.13
CA ARG A 5 0.55 9.28 92.40
C ARG A 5 -0.85 9.79 92.03
N GLY A 6 -1.66 9.16 91.18
CA GLY A 6 -1.68 7.83 90.58
C GLY A 6 -3.14 7.36 90.55
N ALA A 7 -3.68 6.95 89.39
CA ALA A 7 -4.90 6.13 89.32
C ALA A 7 -5.15 5.61 87.89
N ALA A 8 -5.28 4.28 87.77
CA ALA A 8 -6.10 3.51 86.83
C ALA A 8 -5.84 3.72 85.32
N VAL A 9 -5.15 2.85 84.57
CA VAL A 9 -5.40 1.41 84.32
C VAL A 9 -6.90 1.10 84.16
N ALA A 10 -7.27 0.63 82.97
CA ALA A 10 -8.59 0.12 82.55
C ALA A 10 -9.53 1.05 81.76
N ILE A 11 -9.05 1.76 80.72
CA ILE A 11 -9.85 2.02 79.51
C ILE A 11 -8.93 1.92 78.28
N LEU A 12 -8.31 0.77 78.10
CA LEU A 12 -7.58 0.39 76.89
C LEU A 12 -8.32 -0.85 76.37
N VAL A 13 -9.17 -0.68 75.33
CA VAL A 13 -9.70 -1.70 74.38
C VAL A 13 -11.00 -1.22 73.68
N LEU A 14 -11.69 -0.18 74.16
CA LEU A 14 -12.92 0.33 73.51
C LEU A 14 -12.77 1.71 72.84
N ALA A 15 -11.56 2.04 72.37
CA ALA A 15 -11.29 3.29 71.65
C ALA A 15 -10.49 3.09 70.34
N LEU A 16 -10.42 1.86 69.81
CA LEU A 16 -9.75 1.53 68.56
C LEU A 16 -10.65 0.77 67.57
N SER A 17 -11.97 0.98 67.64
CA SER A 17 -12.96 0.38 66.71
C SER A 17 -13.92 1.39 66.11
N ALA A 18 -13.75 2.70 66.39
CA ALA A 18 -14.64 3.76 65.93
C ALA A 18 -13.96 4.77 64.98
N ALA A 19 -12.77 4.46 64.44
CA ALA A 19 -12.01 5.34 63.54
C ALA A 19 -11.83 4.78 62.11
N LEU A 20 -12.59 3.75 61.73
CA LEU A 20 -12.52 3.14 60.38
C LEU A 20 -13.91 3.01 59.72
N VAL A 21 -14.76 4.03 59.84
CA VAL A 21 -16.08 4.08 59.16
C VAL A 21 -16.33 5.40 58.39
N LEU A 22 -15.39 6.36 58.38
CA LEU A 22 -15.60 7.70 57.78
C LEU A 22 -14.79 7.98 56.51
N ALA A 23 -14.71 7.01 55.59
CA ALA A 23 -14.20 7.26 54.23
C ALA A 23 -15.06 6.62 53.11
N ALA A 24 -16.32 6.27 53.41
CA ALA A 24 -17.34 6.01 52.39
C ALA A 24 -18.17 7.29 52.16
N GLY A 25 -17.51 8.36 51.70
CA GLY A 25 -18.24 9.50 51.13
C GLY A 25 -19.08 9.01 49.94
N PRO A 26 -20.27 9.60 49.69
CA PRO A 26 -21.07 9.25 48.52
C PRO A 26 -20.19 9.42 47.27
N ARG A 27 -19.88 8.32 46.59
CA ARG A 27 -19.36 8.39 45.23
C ARG A 27 -20.44 9.10 44.41
N PRO A 28 -20.10 10.11 43.60
CA PRO A 28 -21.09 10.68 42.70
C PRO A 28 -21.61 9.51 41.85
N ALA A 29 -22.88 9.18 42.00
CA ALA A 29 -23.54 8.28 41.07
C ALA A 29 -23.48 8.99 39.72
N GLN A 30 -22.62 8.52 38.82
CA GLN A 30 -22.68 8.97 37.44
C GLN A 30 -24.04 8.51 36.94
N ALA A 31 -24.94 9.47 36.71
CA ALA A 31 -26.27 9.14 36.27
C ALA A 31 -26.18 8.40 34.94
N ALA A 32 -26.79 7.21 34.86
CA ALA A 32 -26.80 6.41 33.65
C ALA A 32 -27.30 7.25 32.47
N GLY A 33 -26.64 7.16 31.32
CA GLY A 33 -26.92 8.06 30.21
C GLY A 33 -26.20 7.69 28.93
N LEU A 34 -26.30 8.59 27.95
CA LEU A 34 -25.61 8.46 26.68
C LEU A 34 -24.13 8.87 26.87
N ALA A 35 -23.23 7.90 26.79
CA ALA A 35 -21.79 8.13 26.94
C ALA A 35 -21.19 8.75 25.67
N SER A 36 -21.63 8.33 24.48
CA SER A 36 -21.23 8.96 23.22
C SER A 36 -22.28 8.78 22.12
N PHE A 37 -22.27 9.73 21.17
CA PHE A 37 -23.11 9.70 19.99
C PHE A 37 -22.32 10.21 18.78
N SER A 38 -22.32 9.45 17.69
CA SER A 38 -21.61 9.81 16.47
C SER A 38 -22.38 9.38 15.22
N PRO A 39 -22.41 10.18 14.15
CA PRO A 39 -21.90 11.56 14.07
C PRO A 39 -22.78 12.57 14.82
N SER A 40 -22.23 13.75 15.12
CA SER A 40 -22.97 14.90 15.64
C SER A 40 -22.55 16.19 14.92
N GLY A 41 -23.48 17.15 14.81
CA GLY A 41 -23.24 18.38 14.06
C GLY A 41 -23.17 18.15 12.54
N GLU A 42 -22.36 18.94 11.83
CA GLU A 42 -22.25 18.84 10.36
C GLU A 42 -21.17 17.83 9.93
N VAL A 43 -21.59 16.76 9.23
CA VAL A 43 -20.74 15.68 8.72
C VAL A 43 -21.21 15.28 7.32
N GLY A 44 -20.38 15.53 6.30
CA GLY A 44 -20.77 15.35 4.90
C GLY A 44 -20.99 13.91 4.43
N LEU A 45 -20.32 12.94 5.06
CA LEU A 45 -20.45 11.52 4.72
C LEU A 45 -20.90 10.74 5.95
N VAL A 46 -22.11 10.18 5.88
CA VAL A 46 -22.70 9.39 6.97
C VAL A 46 -23.16 8.05 6.41
N ARG A 47 -22.76 6.95 7.06
CA ARG A 47 -23.24 5.59 6.73
C ARG A 47 -24.08 4.99 7.85
N GLU A 48 -23.70 5.31 9.08
CA GLU A 48 -24.39 4.85 10.28
C GLU A 48 -24.34 5.92 11.36
N VAL A 49 -25.27 5.79 12.31
CA VAL A 49 -25.24 6.44 13.61
C VAL A 49 -24.89 5.38 14.65
N ARG A 50 -24.06 5.76 15.62
CA ARG A 50 -23.69 4.93 16.77
C ARG A 50 -23.94 5.68 18.06
N ALA A 51 -24.63 5.03 18.98
CA ALA A 51 -24.88 5.49 20.34
C ALA A 51 -24.29 4.48 21.32
N VAL A 52 -23.48 4.96 22.26
CA VAL A 52 -22.90 4.15 23.34
C VAL A 52 -23.43 4.64 24.67
N PHE A 53 -23.95 3.73 25.49
CA PHE A 53 -24.51 4.03 26.81
C PHE A 53 -23.51 3.77 27.94
N SER A 54 -23.64 4.53 29.04
CA SER A 54 -22.77 4.43 30.22
C SER A 54 -23.04 3.21 31.08
N GLU A 55 -24.18 2.54 30.89
CA GLU A 55 -24.60 1.33 31.59
C GLU A 55 -25.16 0.29 30.61
N PRO A 56 -25.15 -1.02 30.94
CA PRO A 56 -25.86 -2.03 30.17
C PRO A 56 -27.34 -1.68 30.02
N MET A 57 -27.83 -1.69 28.78
CA MET A 57 -29.19 -1.32 28.39
C MET A 57 -30.07 -2.55 28.13
N ILE A 58 -29.47 -3.60 27.56
CA ILE A 58 -30.16 -4.83 27.18
C ILE A 58 -29.38 -6.05 27.68
N ARG A 59 -29.99 -7.22 27.67
CA ARG A 59 -29.23 -8.47 27.86
C ARG A 59 -28.40 -8.74 26.62
N LEU A 60 -27.18 -9.26 26.81
CA LEU A 60 -26.33 -9.64 25.69
C LEU A 60 -27.02 -10.74 24.86
N GLY A 61 -27.14 -10.53 23.55
CA GLY A 61 -27.82 -11.46 22.64
C GLY A 61 -29.33 -11.28 22.51
N ASP A 62 -29.93 -10.26 23.13
CA ASP A 62 -31.36 -9.96 23.00
C ASP A 62 -31.66 -9.24 21.68
N SER A 63 -32.07 -9.99 20.64
CA SER A 63 -32.42 -9.45 19.33
C SER A 63 -33.80 -8.80 19.27
N GLY A 64 -34.63 -8.96 20.31
CA GLY A 64 -35.96 -8.36 20.41
C GLY A 64 -36.00 -7.06 21.21
N ALA A 65 -34.84 -6.59 21.69
CA ALA A 65 -34.77 -5.37 22.47
C ALA A 65 -35.28 -4.14 21.69
N PRO A 66 -36.07 -3.26 22.32
CA PRO A 66 -36.60 -2.08 21.66
C PRO A 66 -35.49 -1.07 21.30
N ASP A 67 -35.73 -0.30 20.25
CA ASP A 67 -34.86 0.79 19.85
C ASP A 67 -34.86 1.93 20.90
N PRO A 68 -33.70 2.45 21.32
CA PRO A 68 -33.60 3.47 22.35
C PRO A 68 -34.01 4.87 21.88
N PHE A 69 -34.14 5.11 20.58
CA PHE A 69 -34.40 6.43 20.00
C PHE A 69 -35.73 6.51 19.23
N LEU A 70 -36.36 7.68 19.29
CA LEU A 70 -37.28 8.20 18.29
C LEU A 70 -36.44 8.90 17.21
N ILE A 71 -36.55 8.42 15.96
CA ILE A 71 -35.74 8.89 14.83
C ILE A 71 -36.60 9.80 13.94
N ASP A 72 -36.17 11.04 13.79
CA ASP A 72 -36.73 12.04 12.88
C ASP A 72 -35.72 12.31 11.77
N CYS A 73 -35.84 11.56 10.67
CA CYS A 73 -34.89 11.59 9.56
C CYS A 73 -35.63 11.23 8.25
N PRO A 74 -35.40 11.97 7.15
CA PRO A 74 -36.04 11.69 5.86
C PRO A 74 -35.48 10.41 5.19
N VAL A 75 -34.31 9.94 5.62
CA VAL A 75 -33.65 8.75 5.08
C VAL A 75 -33.97 7.55 5.96
N LYS A 76 -34.39 6.44 5.34
CA LYS A 76 -34.69 5.20 6.04
C LYS A 76 -33.41 4.43 6.39
N GLY A 77 -33.45 3.72 7.51
CA GLY A 77 -32.37 2.87 7.97
C GLY A 77 -32.88 1.78 8.89
N ASP A 78 -31.99 0.85 9.22
CA ASP A 78 -32.27 -0.29 10.07
C ASP A 78 -31.42 -0.18 11.34
N SER A 79 -32.06 -0.42 12.48
CA SER A 79 -31.47 -0.24 13.80
C SER A 79 -31.17 -1.59 14.45
N ARG A 80 -30.11 -1.66 15.25
CA ARG A 80 -29.81 -2.84 16.07
C ARG A 80 -28.86 -2.53 17.22
N TRP A 81 -28.95 -3.35 18.27
CA TRP A 81 -27.93 -3.43 19.30
C TRP A 81 -26.76 -4.29 18.80
N VAL A 82 -25.54 -3.78 18.94
CA VAL A 82 -24.28 -4.49 18.59
C VAL A 82 -23.76 -5.27 19.80
N ASP A 83 -23.96 -4.71 20.99
CA ASP A 83 -23.68 -5.32 22.28
C ASP A 83 -24.69 -4.78 23.32
N ASN A 84 -24.51 -5.08 24.60
CA ASN A 84 -25.44 -4.66 25.64
C ASN A 84 -25.47 -3.14 25.93
N ARG A 85 -24.58 -2.35 25.32
CA ARG A 85 -24.39 -0.91 25.56
C ARG A 85 -24.32 -0.08 24.28
N THR A 86 -24.15 -0.71 23.13
CA THR A 86 -23.92 -0.05 21.84
C THR A 86 -25.08 -0.32 20.91
N TRP A 87 -25.73 0.74 20.47
CA TRP A 87 -26.78 0.70 19.47
C TRP A 87 -26.30 1.41 18.19
N VAL A 88 -26.69 0.86 17.04
CA VAL A 88 -26.40 1.45 15.73
C VAL A 88 -27.65 1.58 14.89
N HIS A 89 -27.68 2.60 14.04
CA HIS A 89 -28.66 2.78 12.98
C HIS A 89 -27.93 2.92 11.64
N VAL A 90 -28.13 1.97 10.74
CA VAL A 90 -27.46 1.92 9.44
C VAL A 90 -28.44 2.40 8.38
N PHE A 91 -28.08 3.44 7.63
CA PHE A 91 -28.94 3.96 6.58
C PHE A 91 -28.95 3.01 5.36
N ARG A 92 -30.11 2.80 4.75
CA ARG A 92 -30.25 1.96 3.55
C ARG A 92 -29.60 2.59 2.33
N THR A 93 -29.64 3.91 2.27
CA THR A 93 -28.91 4.72 1.31
C THR A 93 -28.16 5.82 2.07
N PRO A 94 -26.94 6.18 1.66
CA PRO A 94 -26.23 7.28 2.30
C PRO A 94 -27.06 8.58 2.28
N PRO A 95 -27.19 9.31 3.40
CA PRO A 95 -27.86 10.60 3.42
C PRO A 95 -27.24 11.59 2.43
N ARG A 96 -28.09 12.23 1.63
CA ARG A 96 -27.68 13.21 0.62
C ARG A 96 -27.32 14.56 1.25
N ALA A 97 -26.66 15.43 0.50
CA ALA A 97 -26.37 16.81 0.92
C ALA A 97 -27.65 17.53 1.38
N GLY A 98 -27.55 18.33 2.44
CA GLY A 98 -28.67 19.05 3.06
C GLY A 98 -29.62 18.22 3.91
N THR A 99 -29.31 16.95 4.17
CA THR A 99 -30.09 16.09 5.07
C THR A 99 -29.85 16.51 6.53
N ARG A 100 -30.92 16.53 7.32
CA ARG A 100 -30.88 16.73 8.77
C ARG A 100 -31.61 15.56 9.44
N CYS A 101 -30.98 14.96 10.45
CA CYS A 101 -31.55 13.82 11.17
C CYS A 101 -31.40 14.01 12.69
N GLY A 102 -32.49 13.85 13.41
CA GLY A 102 -32.57 13.96 14.86
C GLY A 102 -32.89 12.64 15.53
N PHE A 103 -32.29 12.43 16.69
CA PHE A 103 -32.40 11.21 17.50
C PHE A 103 -32.72 11.62 18.94
N SER A 104 -33.95 11.33 19.37
CA SER A 104 -34.41 11.65 20.72
C SER A 104 -34.54 10.38 21.53
N LEU A 105 -33.93 10.32 22.73
CA LEU A 105 -34.10 9.16 23.61
C LEU A 105 -35.58 8.96 23.95
N ARG A 106 -36.03 7.71 23.94
CA ARG A 106 -37.38 7.35 24.38
C ARG A 106 -37.56 7.67 25.88
N PRO A 107 -38.60 8.40 26.30
CA PRO A 107 -38.80 8.76 27.72
C PRO A 107 -38.92 7.54 28.67
N GLU A 108 -39.45 6.45 28.16
CA GLU A 108 -39.65 5.18 28.86
C GLU A 108 -38.38 4.31 28.94
N LEU A 109 -37.29 4.71 28.28
CA LEU A 109 -36.05 3.94 28.25
C LEU A 109 -35.43 3.83 29.66
N ARG A 110 -34.98 2.62 30.01
CA ARG A 110 -34.30 2.31 31.27
C ARG A 110 -33.03 1.50 30.98
N THR A 111 -32.08 1.55 31.89
CA THR A 111 -30.96 0.60 31.87
C THR A 111 -31.46 -0.82 32.18
N LEU A 112 -30.62 -1.82 31.94
CA LEU A 112 -30.88 -3.21 32.32
C LEU A 112 -31.11 -3.35 33.83
N GLY A 113 -30.48 -2.47 34.64
CA GLY A 113 -30.69 -2.37 36.08
C GLY A 113 -31.96 -1.63 36.50
N GLY A 114 -32.75 -1.11 35.56
CA GLY A 114 -34.01 -0.39 35.80
C GLY A 114 -33.86 1.10 36.06
N GLU A 115 -32.65 1.65 35.95
CA GLU A 115 -32.37 3.07 36.19
C GLU A 115 -32.89 3.94 35.03
N ALA A 116 -33.43 5.11 35.35
CA ALA A 116 -33.79 6.09 34.33
C ALA A 116 -32.54 6.79 33.79
N LEU A 117 -32.53 7.06 32.47
CA LEU A 117 -31.42 7.74 31.85
C LEU A 117 -31.50 9.25 32.11
N ALA A 118 -30.38 9.83 32.55
CA ALA A 118 -30.19 11.27 32.66
C ALA A 118 -29.80 11.88 31.32
N GLY A 119 -30.18 13.14 31.10
CA GLY A 119 -29.87 13.88 29.87
C GLY A 119 -30.83 13.56 28.73
N ARG A 120 -31.91 14.33 28.59
CA ARG A 120 -32.90 14.22 27.50
C ARG A 120 -32.46 14.97 26.23
N ALA A 121 -31.16 15.08 25.98
CA ALA A 121 -30.66 15.87 24.86
C ALA A 121 -30.91 15.15 23.53
N ARG A 122 -31.73 15.76 22.66
CA ARG A 122 -31.86 15.36 21.26
C ARG A 122 -30.48 15.45 20.60
N GLN A 123 -30.02 14.35 20.02
CA GLN A 123 -28.81 14.32 19.22
C GLN A 123 -29.18 14.61 17.78
N GLU A 124 -28.32 15.31 17.05
CA GLU A 124 -28.58 15.71 15.68
C GLU A 124 -27.30 15.73 14.86
N PHE A 125 -27.43 15.35 13.60
CA PHE A 125 -26.43 15.66 12.60
C PHE A 125 -27.08 16.23 11.33
N SER A 126 -26.27 16.92 10.53
CA SER A 126 -26.62 17.37 9.19
C SER A 126 -25.48 17.07 8.21
N THR A 127 -25.79 16.89 6.93
CA THR A 127 -24.76 16.58 5.90
C THR A 127 -24.15 17.81 5.22
N GLY A 128 -24.68 19.01 5.44
CA GLY A 128 -24.13 20.23 4.83
C GLY A 128 -24.18 20.21 3.29
N GLY A 129 -23.24 20.91 2.65
CA GLY A 129 -23.13 20.97 1.18
C GLY A 129 -22.67 19.66 0.51
N PRO A 130 -22.59 19.65 -0.84
CA PRO A 130 -22.22 18.45 -1.59
C PRO A 130 -20.75 18.10 -1.38
N VAL A 131 -20.48 16.85 -1.05
CA VAL A 131 -19.13 16.33 -0.82
C VAL A 131 -18.84 15.16 -1.77
N VAL A 132 -17.56 14.86 -1.99
CA VAL A 132 -17.13 13.70 -2.76
C VAL A 132 -17.28 12.45 -1.90
N ALA A 133 -18.19 11.57 -2.30
CA ALA A 133 -18.42 10.28 -1.64
C ALA A 133 -17.49 9.19 -2.17
N ARG A 134 -17.17 9.25 -3.48
CA ARG A 134 -16.24 8.32 -4.14
C ARG A 134 -15.56 9.02 -5.31
N SER A 135 -14.32 8.64 -5.60
CA SER A 135 -13.60 9.07 -6.81
C SER A 135 -13.17 7.86 -7.63
N MET A 136 -13.13 8.03 -8.94
CA MET A 136 -12.50 7.12 -9.89
C MET A 136 -11.50 7.95 -10.74
N PRO A 137 -10.19 7.65 -10.71
CA PRO A 137 -9.55 6.62 -9.88
C PRO A 137 -9.73 6.87 -8.37
N TRP A 138 -9.60 5.82 -7.55
CA TRP A 138 -9.78 5.91 -6.10
C TRP A 138 -8.61 6.64 -5.44
N GLU A 139 -8.85 7.28 -4.31
CA GLU A 139 -7.81 7.93 -3.51
C GLU A 139 -6.65 6.98 -3.20
N GLY A 140 -5.42 7.44 -3.41
CA GLY A 140 -4.19 6.66 -3.27
C GLY A 140 -3.77 5.94 -4.55
N SER A 141 -4.54 6.05 -5.63
CA SER A 141 -4.17 5.49 -6.93
C SER A 141 -2.98 6.22 -7.56
N ARG A 142 -2.21 5.48 -8.36
CA ARG A 142 -1.29 6.05 -9.33
C ARG A 142 -2.08 6.54 -10.56
N ILE A 143 -1.77 7.72 -11.04
CA ILE A 143 -2.51 8.43 -12.10
C ILE A 143 -1.59 8.91 -13.22
N ASP A 144 -2.19 9.19 -14.37
CA ASP A 144 -1.50 9.83 -15.50
C ASP A 144 -1.32 11.35 -15.26
N GLU A 145 -0.41 11.97 -15.99
CA GLU A 145 -0.12 13.41 -15.88
C GLU A 145 -1.34 14.27 -16.24
N ASP A 146 -2.20 13.82 -17.16
CA ASP A 146 -3.42 14.49 -17.61
C ASP A 146 -4.72 13.79 -17.13
N GLN A 147 -4.63 13.11 -15.98
CA GLN A 147 -5.72 12.32 -15.40
C GLN A 147 -7.06 13.06 -15.36
N SER A 148 -8.10 12.37 -15.84
CA SER A 148 -9.49 12.73 -15.60
C SER A 148 -10.06 11.96 -14.41
N PHE A 149 -10.91 12.63 -13.63
CA PHE A 149 -11.54 12.09 -12.43
C PHE A 149 -13.05 12.08 -12.61
N LEU A 150 -13.68 10.93 -12.33
CA LEU A 150 -15.11 10.82 -12.15
C LEU A 150 -15.42 10.78 -10.65
N LEU A 151 -16.18 11.75 -10.17
CA LEU A 151 -16.55 11.91 -8.78
C LEU A 151 -18.02 11.54 -8.61
N VAL A 152 -18.31 10.72 -7.60
CA VAL A 152 -19.66 10.47 -7.10
C VAL A 152 -19.87 11.40 -5.91
N LEU A 153 -20.92 12.21 -5.98
CA LEU A 153 -21.22 13.25 -4.99
C LEU A 153 -22.40 12.83 -4.10
N THR A 154 -22.51 13.44 -2.93
CA THR A 154 -23.68 13.26 -2.05
C THR A 154 -24.93 14.01 -2.51
N GLY A 155 -24.84 14.79 -3.58
CA GLY A 155 -25.93 15.58 -4.12
C GLY A 155 -25.54 16.35 -5.37
N PRO A 156 -26.52 16.99 -6.04
CA PRO A 156 -26.24 17.85 -7.18
C PRO A 156 -25.38 19.04 -6.75
N VAL A 157 -24.53 19.50 -7.66
CA VAL A 157 -23.58 20.60 -7.43
C VAL A 157 -23.78 21.69 -8.48
N ASP A 158 -23.59 22.95 -8.08
CA ASP A 158 -23.43 24.08 -9.00
C ASP A 158 -22.05 23.99 -9.68
N PRO A 159 -21.96 23.76 -11.00
CA PRO A 159 -20.70 23.64 -11.73
C PRO A 159 -19.76 24.84 -11.56
N ASP A 160 -20.32 26.04 -11.44
CA ASP A 160 -19.54 27.27 -11.28
C ASP A 160 -18.89 27.36 -9.90
N SER A 161 -19.58 26.85 -8.87
CA SER A 161 -18.97 26.72 -7.54
C SER A 161 -17.78 25.75 -7.56
N VAL A 162 -17.86 24.68 -8.34
CA VAL A 162 -16.75 23.71 -8.49
C VAL A 162 -15.55 24.35 -9.17
N THR A 163 -15.71 24.98 -10.33
CA THR A 163 -14.58 25.55 -11.07
C THR A 163 -13.86 26.66 -10.28
N ARG A 164 -14.57 27.36 -9.38
CA ARG A 164 -13.98 28.38 -8.49
C ARG A 164 -13.29 27.83 -7.24
N LYS A 165 -13.69 26.66 -6.74
CA LYS A 165 -13.31 26.17 -5.41
C LYS A 165 -12.60 24.82 -5.43
N ALA A 166 -12.76 24.01 -6.46
CA ALA A 166 -11.98 22.79 -6.64
C ALA A 166 -10.69 23.09 -7.40
N TRP A 167 -9.60 22.45 -7.01
CA TRP A 167 -8.28 22.65 -7.61
C TRP A 167 -7.36 21.45 -7.33
N CYS A 168 -6.31 21.29 -8.14
CA CYS A 168 -5.26 20.30 -7.94
C CYS A 168 -4.04 20.92 -7.27
N ARG A 169 -3.54 20.30 -6.20
CA ARG A 169 -2.29 20.65 -5.52
C ARG A 169 -1.21 19.66 -5.91
N ALA A 170 -0.22 20.05 -6.69
CA ALA A 170 0.92 19.18 -7.01
C ALA A 170 2.15 19.53 -6.17
N ALA A 171 2.81 18.52 -5.61
CA ALA A 171 4.08 18.71 -4.91
C ALA A 171 5.12 19.36 -5.83
N GLY A 172 5.84 20.37 -5.33
CA GLY A 172 6.79 21.16 -6.11
C GLY A 172 6.18 22.28 -6.96
N VAL A 173 4.84 22.37 -7.04
CA VAL A 173 4.12 23.47 -7.70
C VAL A 173 3.55 24.39 -6.61
N GLY A 174 4.04 25.63 -6.55
CA GLY A 174 3.64 26.59 -5.51
C GLY A 174 2.26 27.23 -5.71
N GLU A 175 1.64 27.04 -6.87
CA GLU A 175 0.32 27.59 -7.21
C GLU A 175 -0.78 26.53 -7.23
N ARG A 176 -2.03 26.99 -7.09
CA ARG A 176 -3.21 26.13 -7.24
C ARG A 176 -3.45 25.88 -8.73
N VAL A 177 -3.50 24.62 -9.16
CA VAL A 177 -3.88 24.27 -10.53
C VAL A 177 -5.40 24.21 -10.61
N PRO A 178 -6.10 25.04 -11.40
CA PRO A 178 -7.55 24.98 -11.48
C PRO A 178 -8.03 23.66 -12.07
N VAL A 179 -9.26 23.26 -11.76
CA VAL A 179 -9.91 22.15 -12.46
C VAL A 179 -10.64 22.65 -13.70
N ARG A 180 -10.75 21.80 -14.72
CA ARG A 180 -11.72 21.94 -15.80
C ARG A 180 -12.76 20.84 -15.67
N LEU A 181 -14.02 21.16 -15.94
CA LEU A 181 -15.05 20.13 -16.06
C LEU A 181 -14.93 19.44 -17.42
N LEU A 182 -15.17 18.14 -17.48
CA LEU A 182 -15.27 17.44 -18.75
C LEU A 182 -16.65 17.66 -19.37
N PRO A 183 -16.76 17.62 -20.72
CA PRO A 183 -18.04 17.70 -21.41
C PRO A 183 -19.04 16.64 -20.93
N PRO A 184 -20.36 16.93 -20.93
CA PRO A 184 -21.38 15.96 -20.51
C PRO A 184 -21.28 14.60 -21.21
N ALA A 185 -20.98 14.57 -22.52
CA ALA A 185 -20.84 13.33 -23.27
C ALA A 185 -19.71 12.43 -22.74
N GLU A 186 -18.57 13.02 -22.36
CA GLU A 186 -17.43 12.30 -21.78
C GLU A 186 -17.73 11.84 -20.36
N ARG A 187 -18.34 12.72 -19.53
CA ARG A 187 -18.82 12.35 -18.19
C ARG A 187 -19.75 11.16 -18.26
N ASP A 188 -20.72 11.17 -19.17
CA ASP A 188 -21.74 10.12 -19.28
C ASP A 188 -21.14 8.80 -19.78
N LEU A 189 -20.12 8.86 -20.65
CA LEU A 189 -19.34 7.68 -21.04
C LEU A 189 -18.64 7.04 -19.83
N LEU A 190 -17.96 7.86 -19.03
CA LEU A 190 -17.26 7.40 -17.83
C LEU A 190 -18.27 6.87 -16.78
N ALA A 191 -19.38 7.57 -16.58
CA ALA A 191 -20.42 7.18 -15.62
C ALA A 191 -21.03 5.82 -15.97
N ARG A 192 -21.37 5.58 -17.25
CA ARG A 192 -21.86 4.26 -17.69
C ARG A 192 -20.89 3.12 -17.39
N ARG A 193 -19.59 3.37 -17.43
CA ARG A 193 -18.56 2.34 -17.18
C ARG A 193 -18.25 2.14 -15.69
N PHE A 194 -18.17 3.23 -14.93
CA PHE A 194 -17.58 3.23 -13.58
C PHE A 194 -18.57 3.56 -12.46
N ALA A 195 -19.75 4.09 -12.79
CA ALA A 195 -20.77 4.53 -11.84
C ALA A 195 -22.20 4.46 -12.44
N PRO A 196 -22.64 3.31 -13.00
CA PRO A 196 -23.86 3.22 -13.79
C PRO A 196 -25.15 3.55 -13.01
N ASP A 197 -25.15 3.32 -11.70
CA ASP A 197 -26.32 3.51 -10.82
C ASP A 197 -26.23 4.79 -9.98
N GLU A 198 -25.21 5.63 -10.19
CA GLU A 198 -24.97 6.82 -9.38
C GLU A 198 -25.61 8.05 -10.04
N PRO A 199 -26.57 8.72 -9.37
CA PRO A 199 -27.31 9.83 -9.96
C PRO A 199 -26.51 11.14 -9.98
N ASP A 200 -25.62 11.34 -9.01
CA ASP A 200 -24.88 12.59 -8.83
C ASP A 200 -23.41 12.38 -9.17
N VAL A 201 -23.10 12.43 -10.47
CA VAL A 201 -21.73 12.28 -10.98
C VAL A 201 -21.20 13.58 -11.58
N LEU A 202 -19.91 13.84 -11.35
CA LEU A 202 -19.17 14.95 -11.94
C LEU A 202 -17.86 14.44 -12.52
N ALA A 203 -17.52 14.84 -13.73
CA ALA A 203 -16.22 14.54 -14.31
C ALA A 203 -15.39 15.83 -14.43
N LEU A 204 -14.17 15.81 -13.89
CA LEU A 204 -13.22 16.93 -13.99
C LEU A 204 -11.79 16.45 -14.25
N ALA A 205 -10.92 17.34 -14.70
CA ALA A 205 -9.48 17.12 -14.83
C ALA A 205 -8.73 18.36 -14.34
N CYS A 206 -7.46 18.23 -14.00
CA CYS A 206 -6.61 19.39 -13.76
C CYS A 206 -6.42 20.16 -15.08
N ALA A 207 -6.38 21.49 -15.04
CA ALA A 207 -6.35 22.32 -16.25
C ALA A 207 -5.05 22.21 -17.07
N ARG A 208 -4.00 21.60 -16.51
CA ARG A 208 -2.73 21.33 -17.19
C ARG A 208 -2.14 20.00 -16.72
N PRO A 209 -1.23 19.39 -17.50
CA PRO A 209 -0.52 18.20 -17.08
C PRO A 209 0.22 18.39 -15.75
N LEU A 210 0.11 17.37 -14.89
CA LEU A 210 0.73 17.28 -13.58
C LEU A 210 2.20 16.86 -13.72
N PRO A 211 3.10 17.31 -12.82
CA PRO A 211 4.50 16.91 -12.88
C PRO A 211 4.65 15.40 -12.64
N PRO A 212 5.52 14.71 -13.41
CA PRO A 212 5.78 13.29 -13.20
C PRO A 212 6.33 12.99 -11.80
N GLN A 213 5.96 11.85 -11.23
CA GLN A 213 6.33 11.41 -9.87
C GLN A 213 5.86 12.33 -8.73
N ALA A 214 5.05 13.35 -9.02
CA ALA A 214 4.54 14.24 -7.99
C ALA A 214 3.41 13.56 -7.19
N ARG A 215 3.37 13.85 -5.88
CA ARG A 215 2.15 13.67 -5.10
C ARG A 215 1.17 14.79 -5.44
N VAL A 216 -0.08 14.43 -5.68
CA VAL A 216 -1.12 15.39 -6.08
C VAL A 216 -2.34 15.21 -5.20
N ASP A 217 -2.91 16.30 -4.71
CA ASP A 217 -4.22 16.30 -4.08
C ASP A 217 -5.26 16.93 -5.02
N LEU A 218 -6.38 16.26 -5.26
CA LEU A 218 -7.60 16.91 -5.72
C LEU A 218 -8.31 17.51 -4.50
N VAL A 219 -8.34 18.83 -4.44
CA VAL A 219 -8.93 19.58 -3.33
C VAL A 219 -10.35 19.99 -3.68
N TRP A 220 -11.30 19.52 -2.90
CA TRP A 220 -12.70 19.96 -2.87
C TRP A 220 -12.87 20.95 -1.73
N ASP A 221 -12.66 22.25 -2.00
CA ASP A 221 -12.55 23.27 -0.96
C ASP A 221 -13.92 23.71 -0.39
N ALA A 222 -13.88 24.44 0.72
CA ALA A 222 -15.08 25.07 1.27
C ALA A 222 -15.70 26.09 0.27
N GLY A 223 -17.02 26.12 0.21
CA GLY A 223 -17.78 27.00 -0.68
C GLY A 223 -18.34 26.33 -1.95
N ILE A 224 -18.05 25.04 -2.20
CA ILE A 224 -18.71 24.28 -3.26
C ILE A 224 -20.15 23.99 -2.84
N ALA A 225 -21.12 24.36 -3.67
CA ALA A 225 -22.52 24.47 -3.27
C ALA A 225 -23.47 23.61 -4.11
N THR A 226 -24.60 23.23 -3.52
CA THR A 226 -25.75 22.73 -4.29
C THR A 226 -26.34 23.85 -5.16
N PRO A 227 -27.17 23.52 -6.17
CA PRO A 227 -27.93 24.53 -6.92
C PRO A 227 -28.84 25.42 -6.05
N SER A 228 -29.23 24.94 -4.86
CA SER A 228 -29.99 25.71 -3.88
C SER A 228 -29.15 26.61 -2.97
N GLY A 229 -27.82 26.65 -3.16
CA GLY A 229 -26.90 27.52 -2.42
C GLY A 229 -26.34 26.94 -1.12
N LEU A 230 -26.60 25.67 -0.80
CA LEU A 230 -26.04 25.03 0.38
C LEU A 230 -24.58 24.65 0.14
N ALA A 231 -23.66 25.36 0.79
CA ALA A 231 -22.23 25.24 0.58
C ALA A 231 -21.53 24.26 1.55
N THR A 232 -20.49 23.60 1.03
CA THR A 232 -19.56 22.77 1.79
C THR A 232 -18.76 23.65 2.75
N ARG A 233 -18.68 23.28 4.03
CA ARG A 233 -17.89 24.04 5.03
C ARG A 233 -16.50 23.46 5.27
N ARG A 234 -16.34 22.15 5.16
CA ARG A 234 -15.08 21.45 5.42
C ARG A 234 -14.48 20.97 4.11
N PRO A 235 -13.22 21.35 3.79
CA PRO A 235 -12.58 20.87 2.57
C PRO A 235 -12.31 19.37 2.63
N GLN A 236 -12.33 18.71 1.47
CA GLN A 236 -11.79 17.36 1.28
C GLN A 236 -10.56 17.43 0.38
N SER A 237 -9.59 16.56 0.64
CA SER A 237 -8.37 16.42 -0.14
C SER A 237 -8.25 14.95 -0.48
N LEU A 238 -8.25 14.61 -1.76
CA LEU A 238 -8.07 13.25 -2.24
C LEU A 238 -6.66 13.13 -2.81
N GLY A 239 -5.80 12.32 -2.18
CA GLY A 239 -4.40 12.17 -2.58
C GLY A 239 -4.18 11.14 -3.71
N TYR A 240 -3.22 11.41 -4.58
CA TYR A 240 -2.80 10.56 -5.71
C TYR A 240 -1.29 10.65 -5.96
N GLU A 241 -0.75 9.71 -6.73
CA GLU A 241 0.64 9.71 -7.18
C GLU A 241 0.71 9.75 -8.71
N VAL A 242 1.34 10.76 -9.28
CA VAL A 242 1.54 10.83 -10.74
C VAL A 242 2.61 9.83 -11.14
N ARG A 243 2.36 9.07 -12.21
CA ARG A 243 3.33 8.12 -12.76
C ARG A 243 4.67 8.76 -13.11
N SER A 244 5.69 7.93 -13.27
CA SER A 244 7.00 8.39 -13.73
C SER A 244 6.94 8.87 -15.17
N ALA A 245 7.80 9.84 -15.47
CA ALA A 245 8.05 10.26 -16.84
C ALA A 245 8.54 9.07 -17.69
N PHE A 246 8.22 9.08 -18.98
CA PHE A 246 8.71 8.07 -19.89
C PHE A 246 10.23 8.17 -20.05
N SER A 247 10.95 7.11 -19.69
CA SER A 247 12.41 7.03 -19.66
C SER A 247 12.87 5.60 -19.96
N ALA A 248 14.15 5.47 -20.35
CA ALA A 248 14.79 4.20 -20.66
C ALA A 248 16.06 4.05 -19.80
N ARG A 249 16.27 2.88 -19.21
CA ARG A 249 17.41 2.60 -18.32
C ARG A 249 18.14 1.35 -18.78
N LEU A 250 19.48 1.42 -18.80
CA LEU A 250 20.32 0.24 -18.95
C LEU A 250 20.39 -0.54 -17.62
N SER A 251 20.13 -1.84 -17.70
CA SER A 251 20.15 -2.79 -16.61
C SER A 251 21.00 -4.00 -17.02
N CYS A 252 21.93 -4.41 -16.15
CA CYS A 252 22.77 -5.58 -16.37
C CYS A 252 23.25 -6.12 -15.00
N PRO A 253 23.45 -7.43 -14.84
CA PRO A 253 24.08 -7.98 -13.64
C PRO A 253 25.48 -7.42 -13.46
N ARG A 254 25.86 -7.13 -12.22
CA ARG A 254 27.17 -6.58 -11.83
C ARG A 254 27.61 -7.23 -10.52
N GLU A 255 28.91 -7.34 -10.29
CA GLU A 255 29.45 -7.84 -9.02
C GLU A 255 29.12 -6.90 -7.85
N ASN A 256 29.04 -5.59 -8.12
CA ASN A 256 28.61 -4.55 -7.19
C ASN A 256 28.13 -3.31 -7.97
N ALA A 257 27.62 -2.30 -7.26
CA ALA A 257 27.03 -1.10 -7.86
C ALA A 257 27.98 -0.32 -8.80
N ASN A 258 29.29 -0.33 -8.51
CA ASN A 258 30.30 0.41 -9.25
C ASN A 258 31.03 -0.44 -10.31
N ALA A 259 30.70 -1.74 -10.41
CA ALA A 259 31.34 -2.64 -11.36
C ALA A 259 30.76 -2.49 -12.79
N PRO A 260 31.55 -2.81 -13.82
CA PRO A 260 31.06 -3.02 -15.19
C PRO A 260 30.02 -4.15 -15.27
N CYS A 261 29.30 -4.25 -16.41
CA CYS A 261 28.36 -5.36 -16.64
C CYS A 261 29.08 -6.71 -16.66
N LEU A 262 28.50 -7.72 -16.03
CA LEU A 262 29.03 -9.09 -16.01
C LEU A 262 29.00 -9.71 -17.43
N PRO A 263 30.10 -10.31 -17.92
CA PRO A 263 30.15 -10.88 -19.26
C PRO A 263 29.18 -12.05 -19.51
N LEU A 264 28.75 -12.72 -18.44
CA LEU A 264 27.84 -13.87 -18.51
C LEU A 264 26.37 -13.46 -18.46
N GLY A 265 26.07 -12.21 -18.11
CA GLY A 265 24.71 -11.72 -17.95
C GLY A 265 24.16 -11.08 -19.22
N ASP A 266 22.84 -10.96 -19.27
CA ASP A 266 22.16 -10.21 -20.31
C ASP A 266 22.31 -8.69 -20.07
N ILE A 267 22.36 -7.93 -21.17
CA ILE A 267 22.19 -6.46 -21.11
C ILE A 267 20.74 -6.15 -21.47
N ARG A 268 20.07 -5.36 -20.65
CA ARG A 268 18.66 -5.02 -20.79
C ARG A 268 18.50 -3.51 -20.88
N ILE A 269 17.58 -3.06 -21.72
CA ILE A 269 17.03 -1.70 -21.66
C ILE A 269 15.61 -1.81 -21.16
N GLU A 270 15.37 -1.28 -19.96
CA GLU A 270 14.07 -1.23 -19.30
C GLU A 270 13.42 0.12 -19.57
N PHE A 271 12.16 0.10 -20.00
CA PHE A 271 11.34 1.29 -20.22
C PHE A 271 10.45 1.52 -19.01
N SER A 272 10.27 2.78 -18.60
CA SER A 272 9.37 3.13 -17.49
C SER A 272 7.88 3.06 -17.85
N ALA A 273 7.56 2.79 -19.12
CA ALA A 273 6.21 2.58 -19.63
C ALA A 273 6.24 1.69 -20.89
N PRO A 274 5.11 1.03 -21.24
CA PRO A 274 5.05 0.14 -22.40
C PRO A 274 5.37 0.86 -23.71
N VAL A 275 6.25 0.27 -24.53
CA VAL A 275 6.68 0.81 -25.82
C VAL A 275 6.11 -0.03 -26.96
N PRO A 276 5.61 0.58 -28.06
CA PRO A 276 5.17 -0.17 -29.24
C PRO A 276 6.26 -1.11 -29.76
N ARG A 277 5.89 -2.37 -30.00
CA ARG A 277 6.84 -3.45 -30.36
C ARG A 277 7.74 -3.09 -31.55
N ALA A 278 7.18 -2.42 -32.56
CA ALA A 278 7.92 -1.98 -33.74
C ALA A 278 9.05 -0.98 -33.40
N GLN A 279 8.82 -0.06 -32.46
CA GLN A 279 9.85 0.88 -32.02
C GLN A 279 10.91 0.19 -31.16
N ALA A 280 10.49 -0.69 -30.25
CA ALA A 280 11.42 -1.47 -29.43
C ALA A 280 12.33 -2.38 -30.28
N ALA A 281 11.81 -2.95 -31.38
CA ALA A 281 12.58 -3.75 -32.34
C ALA A 281 13.68 -2.95 -33.08
N ALA A 282 13.62 -1.62 -33.07
CA ALA A 282 14.59 -0.74 -33.71
C ALA A 282 15.76 -0.35 -32.79
N VAL A 283 15.74 -0.73 -31.50
CA VAL A 283 16.88 -0.55 -30.58
C VAL A 283 18.08 -1.35 -31.09
N ARG A 284 19.30 -0.81 -30.95
CA ARG A 284 20.55 -1.47 -31.38
C ARG A 284 21.61 -1.42 -30.31
N LEU A 285 22.43 -2.46 -30.26
CA LEU A 285 23.64 -2.52 -29.45
C LEU A 285 24.84 -2.76 -30.38
N MET A 286 25.81 -1.87 -30.32
CA MET A 286 27.09 -1.99 -31.02
C MET A 286 28.14 -2.58 -30.09
N LEU A 287 28.71 -3.71 -30.46
CA LEU A 287 29.87 -4.33 -29.83
C LEU A 287 31.09 -4.08 -30.75
N GLY A 288 31.85 -3.03 -30.48
CA GLY A 288 32.82 -2.52 -31.45
C GLY A 288 32.12 -2.11 -32.75
N GLN A 289 32.43 -2.80 -33.86
CA GLN A 289 31.79 -2.59 -35.17
C GLN A 289 30.63 -3.55 -35.46
N THR A 290 30.37 -4.51 -34.57
CA THR A 290 29.31 -5.50 -34.77
C THR A 290 28.00 -5.02 -34.16
N GLU A 291 26.99 -4.83 -35.01
CA GLU A 291 25.63 -4.54 -34.57
C GLU A 291 24.92 -5.81 -34.07
N ARG A 292 24.22 -5.71 -32.95
CA ARG A 292 23.32 -6.75 -32.42
C ARG A 292 21.88 -6.23 -32.36
N LYS A 293 20.95 -7.12 -32.72
CA LYS A 293 19.51 -6.88 -32.58
C LYS A 293 19.01 -7.35 -31.20
N PRO A 294 18.02 -6.66 -30.63
CA PRO A 294 17.43 -7.06 -29.37
C PRO A 294 16.52 -8.28 -29.54
N ARG A 295 16.41 -9.07 -28.48
CA ARG A 295 15.26 -9.91 -28.19
C ARG A 295 14.24 -9.07 -27.42
N LEU A 296 13.00 -9.04 -27.87
CA LEU A 296 11.94 -8.33 -27.18
C LEU A 296 11.40 -9.20 -26.03
N GLU A 297 11.16 -8.59 -24.88
CA GLU A 297 10.53 -9.28 -23.75
C GLU A 297 9.01 -9.32 -23.90
N GLY A 298 8.40 -10.45 -23.51
CA GLY A 298 6.95 -10.69 -23.65
C GLY A 298 6.60 -11.64 -24.80
N GLY A 299 5.31 -12.00 -24.87
CA GLY A 299 4.79 -12.90 -25.90
C GLY A 299 4.96 -12.34 -27.32
N ALA A 300 5.00 -13.23 -28.32
CA ALA A 300 5.20 -12.86 -29.72
C ALA A 300 4.12 -11.88 -30.22
N ASP A 301 2.89 -12.02 -29.73
CA ASP A 301 1.72 -11.24 -30.14
C ASP A 301 1.45 -10.00 -29.28
N ALA A 302 2.29 -9.73 -28.26
CA ALA A 302 2.11 -8.56 -27.40
C ALA A 302 2.40 -7.27 -28.20
N PRO A 303 1.44 -6.31 -28.26
CA PRO A 303 1.58 -5.09 -29.08
C PRO A 303 2.63 -4.11 -28.52
N THR A 304 2.90 -4.21 -27.22
CA THR A 304 3.85 -3.38 -26.48
C THR A 304 4.80 -4.26 -25.68
N VAL A 305 5.96 -3.69 -25.33
CA VAL A 305 6.98 -4.33 -24.49
C VAL A 305 7.52 -3.36 -23.46
N GLU A 306 7.94 -3.87 -22.30
CA GLU A 306 8.51 -3.04 -21.22
C GLU A 306 10.04 -3.09 -21.20
N ALA A 307 10.65 -4.05 -21.89
CA ALA A 307 12.09 -4.11 -22.03
C ALA A 307 12.54 -4.77 -23.34
N VAL A 308 13.78 -4.47 -23.70
CA VAL A 308 14.52 -5.23 -24.70
C VAL A 308 15.78 -5.83 -24.10
N VAL A 309 16.13 -7.04 -24.56
CA VAL A 309 17.20 -7.85 -24.01
C VAL A 309 18.21 -8.15 -25.09
N PHE A 310 19.49 -7.97 -24.78
CA PHE A 310 20.60 -8.45 -25.57
C PHE A 310 21.23 -9.63 -24.81
N PRO A 311 21.03 -10.86 -25.29
CA PRO A 311 21.57 -12.03 -24.61
C PRO A 311 23.10 -12.04 -24.62
N GLY A 312 23.67 -12.40 -23.48
CA GLY A 312 25.09 -12.77 -23.40
C GLY A 312 25.37 -14.14 -24.04
N PRO A 313 26.60 -14.66 -23.91
CA PRO A 313 27.74 -14.02 -23.25
C PRO A 313 28.39 -12.91 -24.08
N TRP A 314 29.19 -12.10 -23.41
CA TRP A 314 29.92 -10.95 -23.96
C TRP A 314 31.43 -11.18 -23.89
N PRO A 315 32.22 -10.67 -24.86
CA PRO A 315 33.68 -10.67 -24.74
C PRO A 315 34.12 -9.87 -23.51
N GLU A 316 35.14 -10.36 -22.80
CA GLU A 316 35.66 -9.68 -21.63
C GLU A 316 36.27 -8.32 -21.97
N SER A 317 36.14 -7.35 -21.06
CA SER A 317 36.68 -6.00 -21.21
C SER A 317 36.20 -5.26 -22.47
N ALA A 318 35.11 -5.72 -23.10
CA ALA A 318 34.54 -5.09 -24.27
C ALA A 318 33.81 -3.78 -23.91
N SER A 319 33.75 -2.87 -24.88
CA SER A 319 32.87 -1.70 -24.82
C SER A 319 31.65 -1.91 -25.68
N VAL A 320 30.48 -1.52 -25.16
CA VAL A 320 29.21 -1.59 -25.87
C VAL A 320 28.56 -0.22 -25.92
N ASN A 321 27.93 0.11 -27.04
CA ASN A 321 27.14 1.33 -27.20
C ASN A 321 25.71 0.96 -27.57
N ILE A 322 24.74 1.49 -26.82
CA ILE A 322 23.32 1.21 -27.05
C ILE A 322 22.68 2.45 -27.66
N SER A 323 22.00 2.30 -28.79
CA SER A 323 21.23 3.36 -29.44
C SER A 323 19.74 3.03 -29.45
N LEU A 324 18.92 4.06 -29.22
CA LEU A 324 17.47 4.01 -29.35
C LEU A 324 17.05 4.66 -30.67
N PRO A 325 15.91 4.26 -31.27
CA PRO A 325 15.42 4.91 -32.47
C PRO A 325 15.09 6.39 -32.19
N PRO A 326 15.28 7.28 -33.18
CA PRO A 326 14.93 8.69 -33.05
C PRO A 326 13.43 8.84 -32.82
N GLY A 327 13.05 9.75 -31.93
CA GLY A 327 11.63 10.03 -31.64
C GLY A 327 10.89 8.88 -30.96
N LEU A 328 11.60 8.00 -30.22
CA LEU A 328 10.98 6.94 -29.43
C LEU A 328 9.86 7.49 -28.54
N ARG A 329 8.69 6.87 -28.62
CA ARG A 329 7.49 7.17 -27.83
C ARG A 329 6.94 5.91 -27.18
N ASP A 330 6.33 6.07 -26.01
CA ASP A 330 5.57 5.00 -25.39
C ASP A 330 4.19 4.81 -26.07
N ALA A 331 3.40 3.87 -25.56
CA ALA A 331 2.06 3.58 -26.06
C ALA A 331 1.12 4.80 -26.00
N ASP A 332 1.32 5.68 -25.01
CA ASP A 332 0.56 6.91 -24.79
C ASP A 332 1.13 8.11 -25.55
N GLN A 333 2.04 7.87 -26.51
CA GLN A 333 2.70 8.89 -27.34
C GLN A 333 3.60 9.87 -26.59
N ARG A 334 3.96 9.59 -25.32
CA ARG A 334 4.87 10.44 -24.56
C ARG A 334 6.30 10.34 -25.11
N PRO A 335 7.02 11.45 -25.25
CA PRO A 335 8.40 11.43 -25.72
C PRO A 335 9.36 10.91 -24.64
N LEU A 336 10.43 10.22 -25.06
CA LEU A 336 11.48 9.77 -24.15
C LEU A 336 12.22 10.96 -23.52
N THR A 337 12.09 11.13 -22.21
CA THR A 337 12.65 12.30 -21.50
C THR A 337 14.17 12.30 -21.43
N ASN A 338 14.81 11.14 -21.33
CA ASN A 338 16.26 11.00 -21.27
C ASN A 338 16.89 10.59 -22.61
N ALA A 339 16.28 10.97 -23.74
CA ALA A 339 16.79 10.64 -25.07
C ALA A 339 18.24 11.10 -25.31
N ALA A 340 18.64 12.23 -24.72
CA ALA A 340 20.01 12.75 -24.81
C ALA A 340 21.08 11.86 -24.15
N ALA A 341 20.67 10.88 -23.32
CA ALA A 341 21.58 9.89 -22.76
C ALA A 341 22.00 8.81 -23.78
N PHE A 342 21.41 8.82 -24.98
CA PHE A 342 21.66 7.84 -26.03
C PHE A 342 22.35 8.50 -27.25
N PRO A 343 23.35 7.84 -27.86
CA PRO A 343 23.81 6.48 -27.59
C PRO A 343 24.56 6.35 -26.25
N MET A 344 24.19 5.35 -25.45
CA MET A 344 24.72 5.13 -24.11
C MET A 344 25.88 4.15 -24.17
N SER A 345 27.05 4.56 -23.66
CA SER A 345 28.22 3.69 -23.54
C SER A 345 28.22 2.91 -22.22
N SER A 346 28.53 1.61 -22.29
CA SER A 346 28.76 0.75 -21.13
C SER A 346 29.98 -0.14 -21.35
N ARG A 347 30.55 -0.68 -20.27
CA ARG A 347 31.68 -1.60 -20.30
C ARG A 347 31.27 -2.98 -19.81
N ILE A 348 31.83 -3.99 -20.44
CA ILE A 348 31.79 -5.38 -20.00
C ILE A 348 33.01 -5.62 -19.11
N GLY A 349 32.78 -6.26 -17.97
CA GLY A 349 33.83 -6.60 -17.02
C GLY A 349 34.70 -7.75 -17.49
N THR A 350 35.53 -8.24 -16.58
CA THR A 350 36.19 -9.52 -16.74
C THR A 350 35.25 -10.66 -16.39
N TYR A 351 35.51 -11.86 -16.91
CA TYR A 351 34.79 -13.03 -16.41
C TYR A 351 34.99 -13.20 -14.90
N PRO A 352 33.93 -13.52 -14.14
CA PRO A 352 34.07 -13.79 -12.71
C PRO A 352 34.91 -15.06 -12.48
N PRO A 353 35.57 -15.18 -11.31
CA PRO A 353 36.23 -16.40 -10.88
C PRO A 353 35.26 -17.59 -10.96
N LEU A 354 35.78 -18.74 -11.38
CA LEU A 354 35.02 -19.97 -11.49
C LEU A 354 35.85 -21.13 -10.95
N ALA A 355 35.25 -21.90 -10.05
CA ALA A 355 35.66 -23.26 -9.72
C ALA A 355 34.40 -24.13 -9.78
N LYS A 356 34.32 -25.03 -10.78
CA LYS A 356 33.20 -25.97 -10.91
C LYS A 356 33.68 -27.33 -11.36
N PHE A 357 32.98 -28.39 -10.98
CA PHE A 357 33.22 -29.71 -11.56
C PHE A 357 32.89 -29.69 -13.06
N ALA A 358 33.75 -30.30 -13.88
CA ALA A 358 33.59 -30.27 -15.32
C ALA A 358 32.41 -31.13 -15.81
N ALA A 359 31.92 -32.04 -14.99
CA ALA A 359 30.93 -33.07 -15.32
C ALA A 359 29.69 -32.95 -14.41
N ALA A 360 28.88 -31.92 -14.64
CA ALA A 360 27.57 -31.74 -14.00
C ALA A 360 26.46 -31.88 -15.06
N PRO A 361 25.33 -32.57 -14.77
CA PRO A 361 25.00 -33.28 -13.53
C PRO A 361 25.63 -34.67 -13.37
N PHE A 362 26.31 -35.20 -14.39
CA PHE A 362 26.75 -36.60 -14.41
C PHE A 362 28.26 -36.72 -14.54
N GLY A 363 28.85 -37.66 -13.79
CA GLY A 363 30.21 -38.15 -13.92
C GLY A 363 30.32 -39.52 -13.25
N ILE A 364 31.04 -40.47 -13.87
CA ILE A 364 31.30 -41.80 -13.30
C ILE A 364 32.64 -41.73 -12.58
N ILE A 365 32.65 -42.10 -11.30
CA ILE A 365 33.86 -42.25 -10.50
C ILE A 365 33.95 -43.73 -10.13
N GLU A 366 35.01 -44.39 -10.59
CA GLU A 366 35.24 -45.80 -10.31
C GLU A 366 35.66 -46.00 -8.85
N LEU A 367 35.02 -46.96 -8.16
CA LEU A 367 35.24 -47.23 -6.74
C LEU A 367 36.68 -47.68 -6.44
N ASP A 368 37.26 -48.47 -7.35
CA ASP A 368 38.56 -49.15 -7.16
C ASP A 368 39.68 -48.63 -8.07
N ALA A 369 39.44 -47.55 -8.82
CA ALA A 369 40.47 -46.92 -9.65
C ALA A 369 40.65 -45.47 -9.21
N ALA A 370 41.85 -45.12 -8.72
CA ALA A 370 42.29 -43.79 -8.24
C ALA A 370 41.34 -42.64 -8.62
N PRO A 371 40.27 -42.42 -7.84
CA PRO A 371 39.12 -41.66 -8.32
C PRO A 371 39.47 -40.18 -8.41
N ALA A 372 39.35 -39.61 -9.61
CA ALA A 372 39.66 -38.21 -9.86
C ALA A 372 38.48 -37.50 -10.52
N MET A 373 38.09 -36.34 -9.99
CA MET A 373 37.06 -35.49 -10.59
C MET A 373 37.68 -34.21 -11.16
N PRO A 374 37.55 -33.95 -12.47
CA PRO A 374 38.11 -32.75 -13.08
C PRO A 374 37.39 -31.49 -12.59
N LEU A 375 38.17 -30.50 -12.16
CA LEU A 375 37.72 -29.16 -11.79
C LEU A 375 38.08 -28.16 -12.89
N ALA A 376 37.07 -27.48 -13.42
CA ALA A 376 37.23 -26.34 -14.31
C ALA A 376 37.49 -25.08 -13.49
N LEU A 377 38.69 -24.52 -13.65
CA LEU A 377 39.16 -23.33 -12.95
C LEU A 377 39.29 -22.15 -13.93
N ARG A 378 38.85 -20.95 -13.52
CA ARG A 378 39.08 -19.70 -14.25
C ARG A 378 39.28 -18.55 -13.28
N LYS A 379 40.34 -17.77 -13.46
CA LYS A 379 40.64 -16.55 -12.67
C LYS A 379 40.56 -16.76 -11.15
N VAL A 380 40.97 -17.94 -10.70
CA VAL A 380 41.25 -18.28 -9.30
C VAL A 380 42.73 -18.03 -8.99
N GLU A 381 43.08 -17.84 -7.73
CA GLU A 381 44.48 -17.61 -7.34
C GLU A 381 45.38 -18.75 -7.81
N ARG A 382 46.63 -18.45 -8.21
CA ARG A 382 47.59 -19.49 -8.61
C ARG A 382 47.82 -20.52 -7.51
N SER A 383 47.73 -20.13 -6.24
CA SER A 383 47.80 -21.03 -5.09
C SER A 383 46.63 -22.02 -4.99
N LEU A 384 45.57 -21.83 -5.77
CA LEU A 384 44.48 -22.79 -5.94
C LEU A 384 44.85 -23.92 -6.90
N THR A 385 46.12 -24.02 -7.35
CA THR A 385 46.63 -25.32 -7.77
C THR A 385 46.29 -26.26 -6.63
N LEU A 386 45.35 -27.17 -6.88
CA LEU A 386 44.96 -28.24 -5.99
C LEU A 386 46.23 -29.05 -5.74
N ARG A 387 47.08 -28.58 -4.82
CA ARG A 387 48.05 -29.43 -4.16
C ARG A 387 47.18 -30.55 -3.65
N GLU A 388 47.40 -31.76 -4.19
CA GLU A 388 46.89 -33.01 -3.65
C GLU A 388 46.66 -32.79 -2.18
N ALA A 389 45.40 -32.89 -1.74
CA ALA A 389 44.95 -32.48 -0.43
C ALA A 389 45.97 -32.92 0.64
N GLN A 390 46.92 -32.04 0.97
CA GLN A 390 47.70 -32.19 2.17
C GLN A 390 46.72 -31.73 3.25
N PRO A 391 46.33 -32.63 4.16
CA PRO A 391 45.34 -32.30 5.17
C PRO A 391 45.80 -31.03 5.89
N GLY A 392 45.01 -29.96 5.82
CA GLY A 392 45.19 -28.79 6.70
C GLY A 392 45.35 -27.40 6.08
N ARG A 393 45.21 -27.15 4.76
CA ARG A 393 45.27 -25.76 4.23
C ARG A 393 44.15 -25.27 3.31
N GLY A 394 43.10 -26.07 3.15
CA GLY A 394 41.77 -25.63 2.74
C GLY A 394 40.79 -26.69 3.25
N LEU A 395 39.77 -26.29 4.01
CA LEU A 395 38.79 -27.24 4.54
C LEU A 395 37.84 -27.68 3.42
N VAL A 396 38.32 -28.56 2.53
CA VAL A 396 37.43 -29.50 1.86
C VAL A 396 37.08 -30.53 2.93
N ARG A 397 35.88 -30.41 3.50
CA ARG A 397 35.39 -31.38 4.47
C ARG A 397 34.93 -32.61 3.70
N ASP A 398 35.74 -33.65 3.69
CA ASP A 398 35.33 -34.96 3.17
C ASP A 398 34.29 -35.55 4.11
N LEU A 399 33.03 -35.62 3.65
CA LEU A 399 31.97 -36.31 4.36
C LEU A 399 31.89 -37.75 3.86
N ARG A 400 32.42 -38.69 4.65
CA ARG A 400 32.31 -40.12 4.37
C ARG A 400 30.99 -40.65 4.94
N LEU A 401 30.05 -40.95 4.06
CA LEU A 401 28.77 -41.58 4.40
C LEU A 401 28.96 -43.10 4.42
N GLN A 402 28.53 -43.76 5.49
CA GLN A 402 28.68 -45.22 5.65
C GLN A 402 27.36 -45.97 5.71
N ASP A 403 26.26 -45.29 6.06
CA ASP A 403 24.93 -45.88 6.15
C ASP A 403 24.00 -45.40 5.02
N ASP A 404 23.12 -46.30 4.59
CA ASP A 404 22.20 -46.07 3.48
C ASP A 404 21.28 -44.87 3.71
N ALA A 405 20.82 -44.65 4.95
CA ALA A 405 19.91 -43.55 5.27
C ALA A 405 20.59 -42.19 5.04
N SER A 406 21.83 -42.04 5.50
CA SER A 406 22.63 -40.84 5.27
C SER A 406 22.97 -40.65 3.78
N ILE A 407 23.27 -41.74 3.05
CA ILE A 407 23.52 -41.70 1.60
C ILE A 407 22.27 -41.18 0.86
N ILE A 408 21.10 -41.75 1.15
CA ILE A 408 19.82 -41.34 0.54
C ILE A 408 19.49 -39.89 0.88
N ALA A 409 19.70 -39.47 2.14
CA ALA A 409 19.44 -38.10 2.58
C ALA A 409 20.32 -37.08 1.83
N TRP A 410 21.62 -37.37 1.66
CA TRP A 410 22.52 -36.50 0.90
C TRP A 410 22.24 -36.51 -0.59
N TYR A 411 21.92 -37.67 -1.17
CA TYR A 411 21.54 -37.76 -2.58
C TYR A 411 20.26 -36.94 -2.86
N SER A 412 19.26 -37.05 -1.99
CA SER A 412 18.01 -36.26 -2.07
C SER A 412 18.27 -34.76 -1.94
N LYS A 413 19.21 -34.36 -1.07
CA LYS A 413 19.63 -32.97 -0.91
C LYS A 413 20.32 -32.44 -2.17
N VAL A 414 21.18 -33.23 -2.83
CA VAL A 414 21.80 -32.86 -4.11
C VAL A 414 20.74 -32.70 -5.20
N LEU A 415 19.83 -33.66 -5.36
CA LEU A 415 18.74 -33.57 -6.34
C LEU A 415 17.89 -32.32 -6.14
N ARG A 416 17.57 -31.97 -4.89
CA ARG A 416 16.77 -30.79 -4.55
C ARG A 416 17.51 -29.47 -4.85
N LEU A 417 18.83 -29.43 -4.66
CA LEU A 417 19.60 -28.19 -4.71
C LEU A 417 20.35 -27.97 -6.03
N HIS A 418 20.45 -29.00 -6.87
CA HIS A 418 21.13 -28.94 -8.16
C HIS A 418 20.56 -27.82 -9.04
N GLU A 419 21.43 -26.93 -9.52
CA GLU A 419 21.09 -25.76 -10.36
C GLU A 419 20.02 -24.83 -9.78
N SER A 420 19.81 -24.87 -8.46
CA SER A 420 18.88 -23.98 -7.77
C SER A 420 19.61 -22.76 -7.18
N VAL A 421 18.88 -21.64 -7.08
CA VAL A 421 19.32 -20.50 -6.27
C VAL A 421 19.06 -20.84 -4.81
N VAL A 422 20.12 -20.89 -4.01
CA VAL A 422 20.03 -21.21 -2.58
C VAL A 422 20.01 -19.91 -1.78
N GLU A 423 18.96 -19.74 -0.97
CA GLU A 423 18.86 -18.61 -0.05
C GLU A 423 20.06 -18.56 0.93
N PRO A 424 20.58 -17.38 1.29
CA PRO A 424 21.74 -17.26 2.15
C PRO A 424 21.60 -17.96 3.51
N ALA A 425 20.37 -18.08 4.04
CA ALA A 425 20.10 -18.82 5.27
C ALA A 425 20.32 -20.32 5.10
N LEU A 426 19.75 -20.91 4.05
CA LEU A 426 19.93 -22.32 3.73
C LEU A 426 21.38 -22.63 3.35
N ALA A 427 22.07 -21.72 2.65
CA ALA A 427 23.49 -21.88 2.33
C ALA A 427 24.37 -22.05 3.58
N ARG A 428 24.07 -21.30 4.66
CA ARG A 428 24.79 -21.41 5.94
C ARG A 428 24.52 -22.72 6.69
N GLU A 429 23.36 -23.33 6.51
CA GLU A 429 23.05 -24.65 7.09
C GLU A 429 23.72 -25.81 6.33
N LEU A 430 24.18 -25.55 5.09
CA LEU A 430 24.81 -26.54 4.22
C LEU A 430 26.34 -26.61 4.39
N THR A 431 26.96 -25.57 4.94
CA THR A 431 28.42 -25.41 5.17
C THR A 431 28.78 -25.57 6.63
#